data_AF-A0AAV4K1F4-F1
#
_entry.id   AF-A0AAV4K1F4-F1
#
_cell.length_a   1.000
_cell.length_b   1.000
_cell.length_c   1.000
_cell.angle_alpha   90.00
_cell.angle_beta   90.00
_cell.angle_gamma   90.00
#
_symmetry.space_group_name_H-M   'P 1'
#
loop_
_entity.id
_entity.type
_entity.pdbx_description
1 polymer ?
#
loop_
_entity_poly.entity_id
_entity_poly.type
_entity_poly.pdbx_seq_one_letter_code
_entity_poly.pdbx_strand_id
1 'polypeptide(L)'
;MTQQVYVLQDRNSGLLKVGVSVDVQARVGQVNREFGCEAVVIGVLNVVDALRTERFIHGMLEDCRVVGEWFEVSERKQNYLLAYFTDKAERPRYTGNLNGGLAQVNPPAQFSLPEHPMKWEEFQTFLRSAMAAQPRGYQSALAHQLGVTPGYVNQLVKGSRPIPPESLPALLDSLSADYFIRIVPKQEK
;
A
#
# COMPACT_ATOMS: atom_id res chain seq x y z
N MET A 1 16.24 15.47 8.69
CA MET A 1 15.62 14.68 9.76
C MET A 1 14.60 13.75 9.11
N THR A 2 14.66 12.44 9.36
CA THR A 2 13.77 11.47 8.72
C THR A 2 12.44 11.47 9.47
N GLN A 3 11.36 11.79 8.76
CA GLN A 3 10.02 11.76 9.32
C GLN A 3 9.48 10.31 9.29
N GLN A 4 8.73 9.94 10.32
CA GLN A 4 8.13 8.62 10.50
C GLN A 4 6.61 8.74 10.46
N VAL A 5 5.96 7.76 9.86
CA VAL A 5 4.50 7.62 9.98
C VAL A 5 4.22 6.76 11.21
N TYR A 6 3.28 7.18 12.05
CA TYR A 6 2.93 6.46 13.26
C TYR A 6 1.43 6.19 13.32
N VAL A 7 1.07 5.16 14.08
CA VAL A 7 -0.30 4.86 14.49
C VAL A 7 -0.33 4.81 16.01
N LEU A 8 -1.18 5.65 16.60
CA LEU A 8 -1.53 5.58 18.01
C LEU A 8 -2.89 4.91 18.17
N GLN A 9 -3.08 4.25 19.30
CA GLN A 9 -4.38 3.79 19.75
C GLN A 9 -4.66 4.41 21.12
N ASP A 10 -5.81 5.06 21.27
CA ASP A 10 -6.32 5.41 22.59
C ASP A 10 -6.81 4.14 23.30
N ARG A 11 -6.29 3.84 24.49
CA ARG A 11 -6.69 2.66 25.26
C ARG A 11 -8.12 2.72 25.77
N ASN A 12 -8.68 3.92 25.92
CA ASN A 12 -10.01 4.09 26.49
C ASN A 12 -11.11 3.89 25.44
N SER A 13 -10.96 4.52 24.27
CA SER A 13 -11.95 4.44 23.19
C SER A 13 -11.64 3.40 22.11
N GLY A 14 -10.39 2.92 22.05
CA GLY A 14 -9.91 2.06 20.96
C GLY A 14 -9.65 2.81 19.64
N LEU A 15 -9.92 4.12 19.58
CA LEU A 15 -9.73 4.93 18.38
C LEU A 15 -8.27 4.99 17.96
N LEU A 16 -8.06 4.96 16.64
CA LEU A 16 -6.74 5.03 16.04
C LEU A 16 -6.43 6.44 15.55
N LYS A 17 -5.21 6.93 15.78
CA LYS A 17 -4.71 8.18 15.21
C LYS A 17 -3.52 7.90 14.33
N VAL A 18 -3.56 8.38 13.08
CA VAL A 18 -2.46 8.26 12.13
C VAL A 18 -1.84 9.63 11.90
N GLY A 19 -0.51 9.72 11.97
CA GLY A 19 0.17 10.98 11.71
C GLY A 19 1.65 10.81 11.37
N VAL A 20 2.31 11.95 11.12
CA VAL A 20 3.74 12.02 10.82
C VAL A 20 4.47 12.74 11.95
N SER A 21 5.61 12.22 12.38
CA SER A 21 6.49 12.91 13.31
C SER A 21 7.96 12.54 13.10
N VAL A 22 8.86 13.46 13.45
CA VAL A 22 10.30 13.15 13.60
C VAL A 22 10.55 12.44 14.94
N ASP A 23 9.76 12.76 15.96
CA ASP A 23 9.82 12.16 17.29
C ASP A 23 8.41 11.69 17.70
N VAL A 24 8.16 10.40 17.53
CA VAL A 24 6.87 9.79 17.84
C VAL A 24 6.61 9.80 19.34
N GLN A 25 7.63 9.63 20.17
CA GLN A 25 7.47 9.56 21.63
C GLN A 25 7.08 10.91 22.22
N ALA A 26 7.74 11.99 21.78
CA ALA A 26 7.34 13.35 22.15
C ALA A 26 5.91 13.65 21.68
N ARG A 27 5.52 13.16 20.50
CA ARG A 27 4.17 13.35 19.95
C ARG A 27 3.09 12.62 20.75
N VAL A 28 3.34 11.40 21.25
CA VAL A 28 2.41 10.69 22.14
C VAL A 28 2.13 11.50 23.40
N GLY A 29 3.17 12.01 24.05
CA GLY A 29 3.01 12.85 25.25
C GLY A 29 2.27 14.16 24.99
N GLN A 30 2.34 14.71 23.78
CA GLN A 30 1.52 15.85 23.37
C GLN A 30 0.05 15.44 23.19
N VAL A 31 -0.22 14.36 22.46
CA VAL A 31 -1.58 13.86 22.19
C VAL A 31 -2.30 13.54 23.50
N ASN A 32 -1.64 12.85 24.44
CA ASN A 32 -2.23 12.52 25.74
C ASN A 32 -2.65 13.77 26.52
N ARG A 33 -1.84 14.84 26.47
CA ARG A 33 -2.16 16.13 27.13
C ARG A 33 -3.27 16.91 26.43
N GLU A 34 -3.27 16.91 25.11
CA GLU A 34 -4.21 17.67 24.28
C GLU A 34 -5.63 17.08 24.31
N PHE A 35 -5.73 15.75 24.26
CA PHE A 35 -7.00 15.03 24.18
C PHE A 35 -7.42 14.37 25.50
N GLY A 36 -6.60 14.45 26.55
CA GLY A 36 -6.88 13.83 27.85
C GLY A 36 -7.03 12.31 27.78
N CYS A 37 -6.30 11.67 26.86
CA CYS A 37 -6.42 10.24 26.58
C CYS A 37 -5.13 9.47 26.96
N GLU A 38 -5.21 8.14 26.92
CA GLU A 38 -4.05 7.26 27.13
C GLU A 38 -3.68 6.61 25.78
N ALA A 39 -3.04 7.39 24.91
CA ALA A 39 -2.60 6.90 23.62
C ALA A 39 -1.30 6.09 23.76
N VAL A 40 -1.26 4.94 23.08
CA VAL A 40 -0.08 4.09 22.92
C VAL A 40 0.28 3.94 21.46
N VAL A 41 1.58 3.85 21.17
CA VAL A 41 2.06 3.58 19.80
C VAL A 41 1.82 2.11 19.48
N ILE A 42 1.06 1.83 18.43
CA ILE A 42 0.82 0.46 17.94
C ILE A 42 1.54 0.18 16.62
N GLY A 43 2.05 1.21 15.94
CA GLY A 43 2.83 1.06 14.72
C GLY A 43 3.69 2.28 14.44
N VAL A 44 4.92 2.04 13.94
CA VAL A 44 5.82 3.07 13.42
C VAL A 44 6.41 2.59 12.12
N LEU A 45 6.39 3.44 11.10
CA LEU A 45 6.94 3.15 9.80
C LEU A 45 7.96 4.20 9.38
N ASN A 46 9.17 3.73 9.08
CA ASN A 46 10.25 4.54 8.53
C ASN A 46 10.13 4.53 7.00
N VAL A 47 9.71 5.65 6.41
CA VAL A 47 9.56 5.78 4.96
C VAL A 47 10.39 6.93 4.40
N VAL A 48 10.68 6.86 3.10
CA VAL A 48 11.38 7.95 2.37
C VAL A 48 10.47 9.18 2.23
N ASP A 49 9.16 8.97 2.05
CA ASP A 49 8.17 10.04 1.90
C ASP A 49 7.00 9.84 2.89
N ALA A 50 7.16 10.41 4.08
CA ALA A 50 6.20 10.25 5.17
C ALA A 50 4.84 10.89 4.89
N LEU A 51 4.82 12.03 4.19
CA LEU A 51 3.59 12.74 3.85
C LEU A 51 2.77 11.96 2.82
N ARG A 52 3.42 11.39 1.80
CA ARG A 52 2.72 10.56 0.83
C ARG A 52 2.13 9.31 1.48
N THR A 53 2.91 8.63 2.33
CA THR A 53 2.43 7.43 3.03
C THR A 53 1.31 7.74 4.02
N GLU A 54 1.38 8.87 4.74
CA GLU A 54 0.32 9.29 5.65
C GLU A 54 -0.99 9.60 4.90
N ARG A 55 -0.95 10.40 3.83
CA ARG A 55 -2.14 10.64 2.98
C ARG A 55 -2.76 9.36 2.45
N PHE A 56 -1.92 8.40 2.07
CA PHE A 56 -2.39 7.09 1.61
C PHE A 56 -3.12 6.32 2.72
N ILE A 57 -2.56 6.26 3.93
CA ILE A 57 -3.22 5.58 5.05
C ILE A 57 -4.51 6.31 5.46
N HIS A 58 -4.51 7.65 5.45
CA HIS A 58 -5.72 8.44 5.67
C HIS A 58 -6.80 8.12 4.64
N GLY A 59 -6.45 8.07 3.34
CA GLY A 59 -7.38 7.67 2.28
C GLY A 59 -7.93 6.25 2.47
N MET A 60 -7.11 5.31 2.92
CA MET A 60 -7.55 3.94 3.23
C MET A 60 -8.57 3.89 4.39
N LEU A 61 -8.46 4.82 5.34
CA LEU A 61 -9.29 4.87 6.55
C LEU A 61 -10.36 5.97 6.49
N GLU A 62 -10.57 6.62 5.35
CA GLU A 62 -11.42 7.81 5.26
C GLU A 62 -12.87 7.51 5.66
N ASP A 63 -13.38 6.34 5.31
CA ASP A 63 -14.71 5.85 5.70
C ASP A 63 -14.85 5.51 7.18
N CYS A 64 -13.74 5.48 7.92
CA CYS A 64 -13.66 5.25 9.36
C CYS A 64 -13.35 6.54 10.15
N ARG A 65 -13.23 7.70 9.50
CA ARG A 65 -12.85 8.95 10.16
C ARG A 65 -13.97 9.46 11.07
N VAL A 66 -13.64 9.72 12.34
CA VAL A 66 -14.58 10.24 13.33
C VAL A 66 -14.38 11.75 13.50
N VAL A 67 -13.17 12.16 13.89
CA VAL A 67 -12.85 13.57 14.12
C VAL A 67 -11.37 13.85 13.86
N GLY A 68 -11.09 14.86 13.03
CA GLY A 68 -9.72 15.18 12.65
C GLY A 68 -9.02 13.95 12.06
N GLU A 69 -7.91 13.53 12.67
CA GLU A 69 -7.11 12.37 12.25
C GLU A 69 -7.38 11.11 13.11
N TRP A 70 -8.54 11.05 13.76
CA TRP A 70 -8.98 9.90 14.57
C TRP A 70 -9.96 9.02 13.80
N PHE A 71 -9.76 7.71 13.88
CA PHE A 71 -10.47 6.71 13.09
C PHE A 71 -11.04 5.62 14.00
N GLU A 72 -12.30 5.25 13.77
CA GLU A 72 -12.94 4.08 14.37
C GLU A 72 -12.82 2.91 13.39
N VAL A 73 -11.86 2.04 13.66
CA VAL A 73 -11.43 1.00 12.72
C VAL A 73 -11.90 -0.35 13.22
N SER A 74 -12.57 -1.13 12.37
CA SER A 74 -12.92 -2.51 12.70
C SER A 74 -11.68 -3.36 12.90
N GLU A 75 -11.77 -4.39 13.74
CA GLU A 75 -10.65 -5.31 14.03
C GLU A 75 -9.99 -5.84 12.76
N ARG A 76 -10.79 -6.20 11.74
CA ARG A 76 -10.29 -6.63 10.44
C ARG A 76 -9.42 -5.57 9.75
N LYS A 77 -9.87 -4.31 9.71
CA LYS A 77 -9.10 -3.22 9.11
C LYS A 77 -7.87 -2.84 9.94
N GLN A 78 -7.97 -2.92 11.26
CA GLN A 78 -6.84 -2.71 12.16
C GLN A 78 -5.76 -3.77 11.91
N ASN A 79 -6.13 -5.04 11.75
CA ASN A 79 -5.20 -6.12 11.41
C ASN A 79 -4.51 -5.89 10.06
N TYR A 80 -5.23 -5.38 9.05
CA TYR A 80 -4.61 -4.99 7.78
C TYR A 80 -3.62 -3.83 7.92
N LEU A 81 -3.99 -2.80 8.69
CA LEU A 81 -3.11 -1.66 8.96
C LEU A 81 -1.83 -2.13 9.68
N LEU A 82 -1.96 -2.95 10.71
CA LEU A 82 -0.81 -3.50 11.44
C LEU A 82 0.06 -4.38 10.54
N ALA A 83 -0.54 -5.25 9.72
CA ALA A 83 0.20 -6.06 8.76
C ALA A 83 0.99 -5.20 7.74
N TYR A 84 0.41 -4.09 7.27
CA TYR A 84 1.11 -3.13 6.42
C TYR A 84 2.34 -2.52 7.11
N PHE A 85 2.21 -2.17 8.40
CA PHE A 85 3.32 -1.65 9.19
C PHE A 85 4.40 -2.71 9.44
N THR A 86 4.03 -3.97 9.69
CA THR A 86 4.97 -5.08 9.88
C THR A 86 5.73 -5.41 8.59
N ASP A 87 5.04 -5.59 7.46
CA ASP A 87 5.66 -5.94 6.16
C ASP A 87 6.67 -4.87 5.73
N LYS A 88 6.29 -3.59 5.84
CA LYS A 88 7.17 -2.49 5.43
C LYS A 88 8.26 -2.18 6.46
N ALA A 89 8.15 -2.67 7.71
CA ALA A 89 9.22 -2.58 8.71
C ALA A 89 10.26 -3.71 8.58
N GLU A 90 9.84 -4.90 8.15
CA GLU A 90 10.71 -6.07 7.99
C GLU A 90 11.45 -6.12 6.65
N ARG A 91 11.04 -5.35 5.65
CA ARG A 91 11.82 -5.22 4.40
C ARG A 91 13.17 -4.56 4.73
N PRO A 92 14.30 -5.29 4.62
CA PRO A 92 15.61 -4.68 4.82
C PRO A 92 15.73 -3.52 3.84
N ARG A 93 16.14 -2.35 4.37
CA ARG A 93 16.48 -1.19 3.55
C ARG A 93 17.38 -1.69 2.44
N TYR A 94 16.90 -1.66 1.20
CA TYR A 94 17.73 -1.98 0.05
C TYR A 94 18.77 -0.86 -0.07
N THR A 95 19.88 -1.02 0.64
CA THR A 95 21.12 -0.26 0.46
C THR A 95 21.91 -0.97 -0.63
N GLY A 96 21.29 -1.08 -1.81
CA GLY A 96 21.97 -1.61 -2.98
C GLY A 96 23.00 -0.59 -3.44
N ASN A 97 24.27 -0.88 -3.16
CA ASN A 97 25.42 -0.25 -3.82
C ASN A 97 25.20 -0.27 -5.34
N LEU A 98 24.91 0.89 -5.93
CA LEU A 98 24.79 1.05 -7.39
C LEU A 98 26.18 1.18 -8.01
N ASN A 99 26.97 0.10 -7.94
CA ASN A 99 28.13 -0.09 -8.81
C ASN A 99 27.81 -1.24 -9.76
N GLY A 100 27.05 -0.93 -10.80
CA GLY A 100 26.64 -1.87 -11.84
C GLY A 100 25.55 -1.23 -12.67
N GLY A 101 25.94 -0.69 -13.83
CA GLY A 101 25.08 0.08 -14.71
C GLY A 101 23.74 -0.61 -14.99
N LEU A 102 22.69 -0.10 -14.36
CA LEU A 102 21.33 -0.22 -14.84
C LEU A 102 20.86 1.21 -15.08
N ALA A 103 20.47 1.45 -16.34
CA ALA A 103 19.90 2.70 -16.78
C ALA A 103 18.85 3.17 -15.77
N GLN A 104 18.88 4.46 -15.43
CA GLN A 104 17.81 5.14 -14.72
C GLN A 104 16.49 4.76 -15.40
N VAL A 105 15.72 3.88 -14.77
CA VAL A 105 14.34 3.64 -15.17
C VAL A 105 13.62 4.89 -14.71
N ASN A 106 13.41 5.83 -15.63
CA ASN A 106 12.47 6.92 -15.40
C ASN A 106 11.17 6.30 -14.88
N PRO A 107 10.64 6.71 -13.71
CA PRO A 107 9.38 6.18 -13.22
C PRO A 107 8.33 6.41 -14.31
N PRO A 108 7.67 5.35 -14.82
CA PRO A 108 6.61 5.55 -15.79
C PRO A 108 5.52 6.41 -15.14
N ALA A 109 4.88 7.24 -15.96
CA ALA A 109 3.83 8.17 -15.57
C ALA A 109 2.96 7.63 -14.43
N GLN A 110 2.76 8.44 -13.38
CA GLN A 110 1.97 8.11 -12.19
C GLN A 110 0.66 7.41 -12.59
N PHE A 111 0.61 6.08 -12.45
CA PHE A 111 -0.59 5.30 -12.64
C PHE A 111 -1.38 5.35 -11.34
N SER A 112 -2.41 6.21 -11.30
CA SER A 112 -3.36 6.26 -10.20
C SER A 112 -4.54 5.33 -10.50
N LEU A 113 -4.85 4.40 -9.60
CA LEU A 113 -6.12 3.66 -9.65
C LEU A 113 -7.30 4.60 -9.43
N PRO A 114 -8.49 4.27 -9.95
CA PRO A 114 -9.73 4.97 -9.63
C PRO A 114 -10.17 4.73 -8.17
N GLU A 115 -10.75 5.77 -7.55
CA GLU A 115 -11.14 5.80 -6.13
C GLU A 115 -12.45 5.04 -5.81
N HIS A 116 -13.05 4.37 -6.78
CA HIS A 116 -14.33 3.68 -6.63
C HIS A 116 -14.18 2.15 -6.68
N PRO A 117 -15.02 1.40 -5.93
CA PRO A 117 -15.04 -0.05 -6.00
C PRO A 117 -15.36 -0.50 -7.44
N MET A 118 -14.42 -1.24 -8.02
CA MET A 118 -14.43 -1.65 -9.42
C MET A 118 -14.81 -3.12 -9.53
N LYS A 119 -15.54 -3.49 -10.60
CA LYS A 119 -15.83 -4.90 -10.88
C LYS A 119 -14.54 -5.63 -11.29
N TRP A 120 -14.49 -6.94 -11.07
CA TRP A 120 -13.29 -7.73 -11.36
C TRP A 120 -12.87 -7.61 -12.83
N GLU A 121 -13.82 -7.57 -13.76
CA GLU A 121 -13.59 -7.46 -15.19
C GLU A 121 -12.98 -6.09 -15.57
N GLU A 122 -13.47 -5.03 -14.94
CA GLU A 122 -12.95 -3.67 -15.10
C GLU A 122 -11.53 -3.58 -14.55
N PHE A 123 -11.26 -4.20 -13.40
CA PHE A 123 -9.94 -4.23 -12.78
C PHE A 123 -8.93 -5.03 -13.60
N GLN A 124 -9.32 -6.18 -14.14
CA GLN A 124 -8.47 -6.92 -15.07
C GLN A 124 -8.14 -6.10 -16.31
N THR A 125 -9.10 -5.33 -16.83
CA THR A 125 -8.88 -4.45 -17.99
C THR A 125 -7.92 -3.31 -17.65
N PHE A 126 -8.05 -2.73 -16.47
CA PHE A 126 -7.10 -1.75 -15.94
C PHE A 126 -5.67 -2.33 -15.86
N LEU A 127 -5.51 -3.50 -15.23
CA LEU A 127 -4.20 -4.14 -15.07
C LEU A 127 -3.53 -4.44 -16.42
N ARG A 128 -4.30 -4.96 -17.38
CA ARG A 128 -3.80 -5.23 -18.74
C ARG A 128 -3.29 -3.96 -19.41
N SER A 129 -4.04 -2.87 -19.29
CA SER A 129 -3.66 -1.56 -19.85
C SER A 129 -2.38 -1.03 -19.19
N ALA A 130 -2.28 -1.14 -17.86
CA ALA A 130 -1.09 -0.74 -17.11
C ALA A 130 0.15 -1.57 -17.48
N MET A 131 -0.01 -2.90 -17.63
CA MET A 131 1.06 -3.81 -18.06
C MET A 131 1.50 -3.55 -19.50
N ALA A 132 0.57 -3.21 -20.41
CA ALA A 132 0.85 -2.91 -21.81
C ALA A 132 1.62 -1.59 -21.98
N ALA A 133 1.43 -0.64 -21.07
CA ALA A 133 2.10 0.65 -21.07
C ALA A 133 3.54 0.60 -20.50
N GLN A 134 3.97 -0.53 -19.95
CA GLN A 134 5.30 -0.68 -19.36
C GLN A 134 6.42 -0.72 -20.41
N PRO A 135 7.65 -0.31 -20.04
CA PRO A 135 8.79 -0.32 -20.95
C PRO A 135 9.16 -1.72 -21.45
N ARG A 136 9.90 -1.76 -22.57
CA ARG A 136 10.44 -3.00 -23.15
C ARG A 136 11.25 -3.76 -22.09
N GLY A 137 11.02 -5.07 -21.97
CA GLY A 137 11.66 -5.93 -20.97
C GLY A 137 10.82 -6.19 -19.73
N TYR A 138 9.78 -5.39 -19.46
CA TYR A 138 8.88 -5.59 -18.32
C TYR A 138 8.26 -6.99 -18.30
N GLN A 139 7.70 -7.46 -19.42
CA GLN A 139 7.05 -8.77 -19.48
C GLN A 139 8.01 -9.92 -19.17
N SER A 140 9.29 -9.80 -19.55
CA SER A 140 10.31 -10.79 -19.24
C SER A 140 10.71 -10.77 -17.77
N ALA A 141 10.83 -9.57 -17.17
CA ALA A 141 11.11 -9.41 -15.74
C ALA A 141 9.95 -9.97 -14.90
N LEU A 142 8.71 -9.65 -15.27
CA LEU A 142 7.52 -10.16 -14.62
C LEU A 142 7.38 -11.68 -14.77
N ALA A 143 7.70 -12.23 -15.95
CA ALA A 143 7.69 -13.67 -16.16
C ALA A 143 8.67 -14.39 -15.22
N HIS A 144 9.88 -13.83 -15.06
CA HIS A 144 10.87 -14.34 -14.11
C HIS A 144 10.37 -14.27 -12.66
N GLN A 145 9.75 -13.15 -12.27
CA GLN A 145 9.19 -12.96 -10.92
C GLN A 145 8.04 -13.93 -10.61
N LEU A 146 7.20 -14.22 -11.60
CA LEU A 146 6.08 -15.16 -11.46
C LEU A 146 6.49 -16.63 -11.64
N GLY A 147 7.74 -16.92 -12.03
CA GLY A 147 8.18 -18.29 -12.35
C GLY A 147 7.47 -18.89 -13.57
N VAL A 148 7.03 -18.05 -14.52
CA VAL A 148 6.28 -18.45 -15.72
C VAL A 148 7.02 -18.04 -16.99
N THR A 149 6.50 -18.46 -18.16
CA THR A 149 7.10 -18.07 -19.44
C THR A 149 6.68 -16.66 -19.87
N PRO A 150 7.52 -15.92 -20.63
CA PRO A 150 7.11 -14.62 -21.20
C PRO A 150 5.86 -14.72 -22.08
N GLY A 151 5.67 -15.85 -22.76
CA GLY A 151 4.45 -16.14 -23.53
C GLY A 151 3.19 -16.15 -22.67
N TYR A 152 3.28 -16.68 -21.44
CA TYR A 152 2.18 -16.66 -20.48
C TYR A 152 1.83 -15.22 -20.08
N VAL A 153 2.82 -14.40 -19.74
CA VAL A 153 2.60 -12.98 -19.41
C VAL A 153 1.98 -12.23 -20.59
N ASN A 154 2.44 -12.47 -21.82
CA ASN A 154 1.85 -11.86 -23.01
C ASN A 154 0.37 -12.24 -23.19
N GLN A 155 -0.02 -13.49 -22.87
CA GLN A 155 -1.42 -13.91 -22.89
C GLN A 155 -2.27 -13.20 -21.82
N LEU A 156 -1.69 -12.91 -20.64
CA LEU A 156 -2.36 -12.10 -19.62
C LEU A 156 -2.58 -10.67 -20.12
N VAL A 157 -1.55 -10.03 -20.68
CA VAL A 157 -1.60 -8.65 -21.20
C VAL A 157 -2.63 -8.52 -22.32
N LYS A 158 -2.64 -9.45 -23.29
CA LYS A 158 -3.59 -9.45 -24.40
C LYS A 158 -5.02 -9.85 -24.00
N GLY A 159 -5.20 -10.32 -22.76
CA GLY A 159 -6.49 -10.82 -22.28
C GLY A 159 -6.94 -12.15 -22.88
N SER A 160 -6.05 -12.87 -23.56
CA SER A 160 -6.28 -14.26 -24.00
C SER A 160 -6.36 -15.23 -22.82
N ARG A 161 -5.84 -14.84 -21.65
CA ARG A 161 -6.05 -15.53 -20.37
C ARG A 161 -6.56 -14.57 -19.30
N PRO A 162 -7.41 -15.05 -18.38
CA PRO A 162 -7.75 -14.30 -17.17
C PRO A 162 -6.51 -14.14 -16.29
N ILE A 163 -6.43 -13.02 -15.56
CA ILE A 163 -5.39 -12.81 -14.56
C ILE A 163 -5.74 -13.68 -13.34
N PRO A 164 -4.89 -14.61 -12.91
CA PRO A 164 -5.14 -15.40 -11.72
C PRO A 164 -5.08 -14.50 -10.47
N PRO A 165 -6.05 -14.59 -9.54
CA PRO A 165 -6.04 -13.79 -8.31
C PRO A 165 -4.74 -13.92 -7.49
N GLU A 166 -4.13 -15.10 -7.49
CA GLU A 166 -2.86 -15.41 -6.81
C GLU A 166 -1.66 -14.67 -7.40
N SER A 167 -1.74 -14.25 -8.68
CA SER A 167 -0.69 -13.49 -9.35
C SER A 167 -0.78 -11.99 -9.08
N LEU A 168 -1.86 -11.51 -8.46
CA LEU A 168 -2.10 -10.08 -8.24
C LEU A 168 -1.00 -9.41 -7.41
N PRO A 169 -0.52 -9.94 -6.28
CA PRO A 169 0.50 -9.24 -5.48
C PRO A 169 1.76 -8.94 -6.30
N ALA A 170 2.28 -9.94 -7.01
CA ALA A 170 3.46 -9.79 -7.85
C ALA A 170 3.23 -8.83 -9.04
N LEU A 171 2.03 -8.86 -9.65
CA LEU A 171 1.66 -7.92 -10.71
C LEU A 171 1.66 -6.47 -10.20
N LEU A 172 1.02 -6.23 -9.06
CA LEU A 172 0.91 -4.90 -8.47
C LEU A 172 2.27 -4.37 -8.00
N ASP A 173 3.07 -5.23 -7.37
CA ASP A 173 4.45 -4.92 -6.99
C ASP A 173 5.29 -4.52 -8.22
N SER A 174 5.18 -5.28 -9.31
CA SER A 174 5.93 -5.00 -10.54
C SER A 174 5.51 -3.71 -11.23
N LEU A 175 4.24 -3.29 -11.04
CA LEU A 175 3.72 -2.02 -11.50
C LEU A 175 4.11 -0.86 -10.57
N SER A 176 4.91 -1.11 -9.52
CA SER A 176 5.32 -0.14 -8.49
C SER A 176 4.14 0.57 -7.84
N ALA A 177 3.06 -0.18 -7.65
CA ALA A 177 1.78 0.41 -7.38
C ALA A 177 1.25 -0.10 -6.05
N ASP A 178 1.27 0.78 -5.04
CA ASP A 178 0.79 0.49 -3.69
C ASP A 178 -0.75 0.41 -3.70
N TYR A 179 -1.31 -0.80 -3.53
CA TYR A 179 -2.76 -1.01 -3.57
C TYR A 179 -3.27 -1.99 -2.50
N PHE A 180 -4.55 -1.83 -2.16
CA PHE A 180 -5.30 -2.74 -1.29
C PHE A 180 -6.45 -3.40 -2.05
N ILE A 181 -6.40 -4.72 -2.25
CA ILE A 181 -7.51 -5.48 -2.84
C ILE A 181 -8.46 -5.89 -1.70
N ARG A 182 -9.67 -5.30 -1.67
CA ARG A 182 -10.75 -5.76 -0.80
C ARG A 182 -11.68 -6.68 -1.59
N ILE A 183 -11.50 -7.99 -1.45
CA ILE A 183 -12.46 -8.98 -2.00
C ILE A 183 -13.73 -8.86 -1.17
N VAL A 184 -14.79 -8.31 -1.78
CA VAL A 184 -16.12 -8.27 -1.19
C VAL A 184 -16.85 -9.54 -1.68
N PRO A 185 -17.28 -10.43 -0.78
CA PRO A 185 -18.07 -11.59 -1.19
C PRO A 185 -19.35 -11.12 -1.90
N LYS A 186 -19.68 -11.78 -3.01
CA LYS A 186 -20.91 -11.51 -3.77
C LYS A 186 -22.07 -11.73 -2.81
N GLN A 187 -22.82 -10.68 -2.50
CA GLN A 187 -24.06 -10.84 -1.74
C GLN A 187 -25.02 -11.64 -2.63
N GLU A 188 -25.26 -12.90 -2.25
CA GLU A 188 -26.38 -13.66 -2.79
C GLU A 188 -27.67 -12.96 -2.34
N LYS A 189 -28.48 -12.57 -3.32
CA LYS A 189 -29.83 -12.05 -3.12
C LYS A 189 -30.79 -13.20 -2.89
#